data_AF-A0A831UJ57-F1
#
_entry.id   AF-A0A831UJ57-F1
#
_cell.length_a   1.000
_cell.length_b   1.000
_cell.length_c   1.000
_cell.angle_alpha   90.00
_cell.angle_beta   90.00
_cell.angle_gamma   90.00
#
_symmetry.space_group_name_H-M   'P 1'
#
loop_
_entity.id
_entity.type
_entity.pdbx_description
1 polymer ?
#
loop_
_entity_poly.entity_id
_entity_poly.type
_entity_poly.pdbx_seq_one_letter_code
_entity_poly.pdbx_strand_id
1 'polypeptide(L)'
;MNLSNVMVVLGLVVLASAAVAAPTASAAVEEESYLQASPEDMQWWREARFGLFVHWGPVSLKGTEICWTRGGERRGRKDKLTGSIPVDVYDNLYKEFNPVEFDAREWIAMAKRAGMRYLVFTSKHHDGFCMFDSKLTDYTIMHSPFGRDVVKELADACHAMDFGLGFYYSQPDWHHPDYRTDNHERYIEYL
;
A
#
# COMPACT_ATOMS: atom_id res chain seq x y z
N MET A 1 -85.55 2.48 8.86
CA MET A 1 -86.24 2.08 10.10
C MET A 1 -85.21 1.94 11.21
N ASN A 2 -85.46 2.66 12.31
CA ASN A 2 -84.92 2.57 13.68
C ASN A 2 -83.41 2.55 13.96
N LEU A 3 -82.95 3.72 14.42
CA LEU A 3 -82.02 3.90 15.54
C LEU A 3 -82.59 3.29 16.83
N SER A 4 -81.76 2.64 17.65
CA SER A 4 -81.85 2.67 19.12
C SER A 4 -80.63 2.00 19.79
N ASN A 5 -79.91 2.83 20.55
CA ASN A 5 -79.38 2.60 21.90
C ASN A 5 -78.66 1.29 22.25
N VAL A 6 -77.37 1.39 22.59
CA VAL A 6 -76.85 0.91 23.89
C VAL A 6 -75.76 1.86 24.37
N MET A 7 -75.86 2.20 25.65
CA MET A 7 -75.07 3.15 26.41
C MET A 7 -74.26 2.39 27.48
N VAL A 8 -73.01 2.82 27.70
CA VAL A 8 -72.16 2.62 28.91
C VAL A 8 -71.59 1.19 29.06
N VAL A 9 -70.27 1.01 29.25
CA VAL A 9 -69.59 1.05 30.57
C VAL A 9 -68.13 1.55 30.44
N LEU A 10 -67.78 2.50 31.31
CA LEU A 10 -66.41 2.92 31.64
C LEU A 10 -65.60 1.73 32.19
N GLY A 11 -64.46 1.44 31.56
CA GLY A 11 -63.39 0.64 32.14
C GLY A 11 -62.08 1.43 32.10
N LEU A 12 -61.73 2.06 33.21
CA LEU A 12 -60.45 2.76 33.37
C LEU A 12 -59.34 1.69 33.51
N VAL A 13 -58.67 1.36 32.40
CA VAL A 13 -57.49 0.51 32.44
C VAL A 13 -56.28 1.40 32.72
N VAL A 14 -55.79 1.36 33.96
CA VAL A 14 -54.49 1.90 34.33
C VAL A 14 -53.44 0.97 33.72
N LEU A 15 -52.96 1.30 32.52
CA LEU A 15 -51.78 0.67 31.94
C LEU A 15 -50.55 1.23 32.65
N ALA A 16 -50.04 0.47 33.62
CA ALA A 16 -48.73 0.69 34.20
C ALA A 16 -47.70 0.68 33.07
N SER A 17 -47.09 1.84 32.82
CA SER A 17 -46.01 1.98 31.86
C SER A 17 -44.76 1.29 32.41
N ALA A 18 -44.56 0.03 32.04
CA ALA A 18 -43.23 -0.56 32.11
C ALA A 18 -42.40 0.09 31.01
N ALA A 19 -41.52 1.02 31.39
CA ALA A 19 -40.50 1.54 30.49
C ALA A 19 -39.63 0.36 30.07
N VAL A 20 -39.86 -0.17 28.86
CA VAL A 20 -38.91 -1.05 28.19
C VAL A 20 -37.70 -0.18 27.91
N ALA A 21 -36.65 -0.33 28.72
CA ALA A 21 -35.36 0.21 28.38
C ALA A 21 -34.98 -0.35 27.01
N ALA A 22 -34.98 0.52 25.99
CA ALA A 22 -34.47 0.15 24.68
C ALA A 22 -33.05 -0.37 24.89
N PRO A 23 -32.67 -1.51 24.28
CA PRO A 23 -31.29 -1.93 24.31
C PRO A 23 -30.50 -0.74 23.74
N THR A 24 -29.63 -0.17 24.57
CA THR A 24 -28.61 0.76 24.10
C THR A 24 -27.93 0.04 22.96
N ALA A 25 -28.11 0.56 21.74
CA ALA A 25 -27.37 0.07 20.60
C ALA A 25 -25.90 0.11 21.04
N SER A 26 -25.36 -1.08 21.34
CA SER A 26 -23.93 -1.26 21.36
C SER A 26 -23.48 -0.69 20.03
N ALA A 27 -22.64 0.33 20.07
CA ALA A 27 -21.91 0.77 18.89
C ALA A 27 -21.10 -0.45 18.44
N ALA A 28 -21.75 -1.32 17.67
CA ALA A 28 -21.11 -2.34 16.90
C ALA A 28 -20.13 -1.56 16.05
N VAL A 29 -18.85 -1.80 16.32
CA VAL A 29 -17.72 -1.37 15.50
C VAL A 29 -18.19 -1.50 14.06
N GLU A 30 -18.25 -0.39 13.31
CA GLU A 30 -18.50 -0.47 11.87
C GLU A 30 -17.54 -1.54 11.33
N GLU A 31 -18.09 -2.61 10.77
CA GLU A 31 -17.29 -3.65 10.13
C GLU A 31 -16.26 -2.94 9.27
N GLU A 32 -14.98 -3.29 9.43
CA GLU A 32 -13.83 -2.72 8.71
C GLU A 32 -13.89 -3.09 7.21
N SER A 33 -14.98 -2.69 6.56
CA SER A 33 -15.34 -2.98 5.19
C SER A 33 -14.30 -2.44 4.21
N TYR A 34 -13.55 -1.39 4.61
CA TYR A 34 -12.40 -0.87 3.88
C TYR A 34 -11.25 -1.89 3.73
N LEU A 35 -11.16 -2.93 4.59
CA LEU A 35 -10.18 -4.00 4.47
C LEU A 35 -10.52 -5.03 3.40
N GLN A 36 -11.75 -5.01 2.87
CA GLN A 36 -12.24 -5.94 1.87
C GLN A 36 -12.57 -5.19 0.58
N ALA A 37 -11.85 -5.50 -0.50
CA ALA A 37 -12.19 -4.97 -1.81
C ALA A 37 -13.57 -5.50 -2.26
N SER A 38 -14.45 -4.60 -2.72
CA SER A 38 -15.75 -5.02 -3.20
C SER A 38 -15.64 -5.87 -4.49
N PRO A 39 -16.65 -6.68 -4.84
CA PRO A 39 -16.65 -7.40 -6.11
C PRO A 39 -16.48 -6.48 -7.33
N GLU A 40 -17.01 -5.25 -7.25
CA GLU A 40 -16.92 -4.20 -8.27
C GLU A 40 -15.48 -3.65 -8.38
N ASP A 41 -14.85 -3.33 -7.25
CA ASP A 41 -13.44 -2.87 -7.23
C ASP A 41 -12.47 -3.92 -7.78
N MET A 42 -12.79 -5.20 -7.60
CA MET A 42 -11.98 -6.30 -8.09
C MET A 42 -12.25 -6.68 -9.54
N GLN A 43 -13.30 -6.14 -10.17
CA GLN A 43 -13.69 -6.51 -11.53
C GLN A 43 -12.57 -6.19 -12.52
N TRP A 44 -12.09 -4.94 -12.52
CA TRP A 44 -11.04 -4.52 -13.45
C TRP A 44 -9.76 -5.36 -13.29
N TRP A 45 -9.36 -5.70 -12.05
CA TRP A 45 -8.17 -6.51 -11.79
C TRP A 45 -8.29 -7.92 -12.38
N ARG A 46 -9.47 -8.53 -12.24
CA ARG A 46 -9.77 -9.83 -12.84
C ARG A 46 -9.76 -9.74 -14.37
N GLU A 47 -10.29 -8.68 -14.96
CA GLU A 47 -10.32 -8.48 -16.41
C GLU A 47 -8.94 -8.13 -17.00
N ALA A 48 -8.10 -7.45 -16.22
CA ALA A 48 -6.78 -7.00 -16.66
C ALA A 48 -5.87 -8.18 -17.02
N ARG A 49 -5.95 -9.29 -16.26
CA ARG A 49 -5.27 -10.60 -16.45
C ARG A 49 -3.75 -10.59 -16.50
N PHE A 50 -3.17 -9.74 -17.34
CA PHE A 50 -1.75 -9.70 -17.66
C PHE A 50 -1.18 -8.31 -17.36
N GLY A 51 -0.11 -8.27 -16.55
CA GLY A 51 0.55 -7.03 -16.16
C GLY A 51 2.06 -7.17 -16.11
N LEU A 52 2.71 -6.02 -15.99
CA LEU A 52 4.15 -5.88 -15.83
C LEU A 52 4.49 -5.74 -14.35
N PHE A 53 5.46 -6.48 -13.85
CA PHE A 53 6.03 -6.22 -12.53
C PHE A 53 7.50 -5.83 -12.69
N VAL A 54 7.85 -4.61 -12.28
CA VAL A 54 9.22 -4.09 -12.31
C VAL A 54 9.79 -4.03 -10.89
N HIS A 55 10.93 -4.69 -10.71
CA HIS A 55 11.80 -4.54 -9.56
C HIS A 55 13.03 -3.75 -10.00
N TRP A 56 13.19 -2.55 -9.46
CA TRP A 56 14.26 -1.66 -9.88
C TRP A 56 14.69 -0.71 -8.77
N GLY A 57 15.99 -0.39 -8.76
CA GLY A 57 16.62 0.49 -7.78
C GLY A 57 18.14 0.57 -7.98
N PRO A 58 18.87 1.27 -7.10
CA PRO A 58 20.31 1.53 -7.22
C PRO A 58 21.18 0.28 -7.37
N VAL A 59 20.76 -0.85 -6.79
CA VAL A 59 21.43 -2.16 -6.93
C VAL A 59 21.56 -2.65 -8.37
N SER A 60 20.74 -2.15 -9.30
CA SER A 60 20.89 -2.45 -10.73
C SER A 60 22.28 -2.10 -11.27
N LEU A 61 23.00 -1.14 -10.67
CA LEU A 61 24.40 -0.82 -10.98
C LEU A 61 25.36 -1.98 -10.74
N LYS A 62 25.00 -2.94 -9.88
CA LYS A 62 25.79 -4.14 -9.59
C LYS A 62 25.36 -5.35 -10.43
N GLY A 63 24.24 -5.27 -11.15
CA GLY A 63 23.72 -6.38 -11.95
C GLY A 63 23.28 -7.58 -11.10
N THR A 64 22.92 -7.35 -9.85
CA THR A 64 22.55 -8.40 -8.89
C THR A 64 21.07 -8.30 -8.47
N GLU A 65 20.60 -9.30 -7.75
CA GLU A 65 19.24 -9.34 -7.19
C GLU A 65 18.94 -8.14 -6.27
N ILE A 66 17.72 -7.60 -6.39
CA ILE A 66 17.21 -6.49 -5.57
C ILE A 66 17.12 -6.86 -4.09
N CYS A 67 17.58 -5.96 -3.22
CA CYS A 67 17.76 -6.05 -1.76
C CYS A 67 18.52 -7.28 -1.20
N TRP A 68 18.35 -8.48 -1.73
CA TRP A 68 18.86 -9.73 -1.14
C TRP A 68 20.35 -9.94 -1.37
N THR A 69 20.97 -9.08 -2.17
CA THR A 69 22.43 -8.96 -2.25
C THR A 69 23.00 -7.95 -1.26
N ARG A 70 22.15 -7.18 -0.56
CA ARG A 70 22.55 -6.33 0.56
C ARG A 70 23.09 -7.18 1.70
N GLY A 71 24.33 -6.91 2.07
CA GLY A 71 25.02 -7.44 3.22
C GLY A 71 24.51 -6.85 4.53
N GLY A 72 25.05 -7.34 5.64
CA GLY A 72 24.66 -6.92 6.99
C GLY A 72 23.40 -7.61 7.53
N GLU A 73 22.86 -7.01 8.59
CA GLU A 73 21.75 -7.53 9.38
C GLU A 73 20.43 -7.49 8.60
N ARG A 74 19.65 -8.58 8.68
CA ARG A 74 18.29 -8.68 8.17
C ARG A 74 17.34 -8.87 9.34
N ARG A 75 16.92 -7.76 9.93
CA ARG A 75 16.10 -7.77 11.15
C ARG A 75 14.81 -8.54 10.92
N GLY A 76 14.48 -9.39 11.88
CA GLY A 76 13.33 -10.29 11.76
C GLY A 76 13.58 -11.63 11.09
N ARG A 77 14.79 -11.90 10.61
CA ARG A 77 15.22 -13.25 10.21
C ARG A 77 16.07 -13.89 11.30
N LYS A 78 15.96 -15.21 11.44
CA LYS A 78 16.75 -16.00 12.42
C LYS A 78 18.02 -16.59 11.83
N ASP A 79 18.10 -16.68 10.51
CA ASP A 79 19.29 -17.19 9.84
C ASP A 79 20.38 -16.10 9.73
N LYS A 80 21.62 -16.55 9.54
CA LYS A 80 22.80 -15.69 9.38
C LYS A 80 23.11 -15.39 7.91
N LEU A 81 22.21 -15.73 6.98
CA LEU A 81 22.45 -15.53 5.56
C LEU A 81 22.35 -14.05 5.24
N THR A 82 23.47 -13.50 4.79
CA THR A 82 23.58 -12.11 4.35
C THR A 82 23.96 -12.05 2.88
N GLY A 83 23.74 -10.89 2.26
CA GLY A 83 24.05 -10.66 0.85
C GLY A 83 25.54 -10.51 0.61
N SER A 84 25.95 -10.61 -0.65
CA SER A 84 27.35 -10.56 -1.06
C SER A 84 27.95 -9.15 -1.11
N ILE A 85 27.12 -8.11 -1.17
CA ILE A 85 27.58 -6.71 -1.28
C ILE A 85 27.66 -6.12 0.14
N PRO A 86 28.81 -5.60 0.58
CA PRO A 86 28.92 -4.92 1.87
C PRO A 86 27.85 -3.84 2.06
N VAL A 87 27.30 -3.74 3.27
CA VAL A 87 26.14 -2.87 3.57
C VAL A 87 26.43 -1.40 3.27
N ASP A 88 27.64 -0.94 3.59
CA ASP A 88 28.11 0.42 3.34
C ASP A 88 28.20 0.71 1.83
N VAL A 89 28.63 -0.27 1.03
CA VAL A 89 28.64 -0.15 -0.43
C VAL A 89 27.22 -0.12 -0.96
N TYR A 90 26.37 -1.05 -0.54
CA TYR A 90 24.99 -1.19 -1.01
C TYR A 90 24.17 0.07 -0.74
N ASP A 91 24.21 0.55 0.50
CA ASP A 91 23.41 1.68 0.96
C ASP A 91 23.91 3.02 0.40
N ASN A 92 25.04 3.05 -0.32
CA ASN A 92 25.54 4.24 -0.99
C ASN A 92 25.45 4.19 -2.52
N LEU A 93 24.92 3.11 -3.11
CA LEU A 93 24.79 2.99 -4.58
C LEU A 93 23.92 4.09 -5.19
N TYR A 94 22.96 4.62 -4.43
CA TYR A 94 22.10 5.70 -4.90
C TYR A 94 22.89 6.97 -5.29
N LYS A 95 24.08 7.18 -4.72
CA LYS A 95 24.94 8.34 -5.04
C LYS A 95 25.50 8.30 -6.46
N GLU A 96 25.49 7.13 -7.09
CA GLU A 96 25.92 6.92 -8.48
C GLU A 96 24.73 6.64 -9.41
N PHE A 97 23.53 6.48 -8.86
CA PHE A 97 22.36 6.03 -9.59
C PHE A 97 21.75 7.17 -10.43
N ASN A 98 22.03 7.15 -11.74
CA ASN A 98 21.55 8.14 -12.70
C ASN A 98 21.04 7.49 -13.99
N PRO A 99 19.80 6.96 -14.02
CA PRO A 99 19.22 6.33 -15.19
C PRO A 99 18.77 7.36 -16.24
N VAL A 100 19.73 7.93 -16.97
CA VAL A 100 19.50 9.00 -17.95
C VAL A 100 18.58 8.61 -19.11
N GLU A 101 18.45 7.32 -19.39
CA GLU A 101 17.57 6.77 -20.44
C GLU A 101 16.18 6.40 -19.92
N PHE A 102 15.86 6.67 -18.64
CA PHE A 102 14.53 6.39 -18.11
C PHE A 102 13.47 7.32 -18.68
N ASP A 103 12.47 6.72 -19.34
CA ASP A 103 11.23 7.34 -19.79
C ASP A 103 10.02 6.48 -19.38
N ALA A 104 9.23 6.99 -18.44
CA ALA A 104 8.02 6.33 -17.96
C ALA A 104 6.99 6.09 -19.08
N ARG A 105 6.84 7.03 -20.03
CA ARG A 105 5.88 6.90 -21.14
C ARG A 105 6.32 5.81 -22.10
N GLU A 106 7.62 5.69 -22.35
CA GLU A 106 8.15 4.61 -23.18
C GLU A 106 7.85 3.24 -22.56
N TRP A 107 8.09 3.09 -21.24
CA TRP A 107 7.82 1.85 -20.52
C TRP A 107 6.34 1.45 -20.60
N ILE A 108 5.42 2.37 -20.31
CA ILE A 108 3.97 2.09 -20.36
C ILE A 108 3.51 1.83 -21.80
N ALA A 109 4.00 2.58 -22.77
CA ALA A 109 3.68 2.35 -24.18
C ALA A 109 4.17 0.98 -24.65
N MET A 110 5.36 0.56 -24.24
CA MET A 110 5.90 -0.77 -24.52
C MET A 110 5.05 -1.87 -23.88
N ALA A 111 4.71 -1.75 -22.59
CA ALA A 111 3.86 -2.72 -21.89
C ALA A 111 2.48 -2.84 -22.55
N LYS A 112 1.87 -1.72 -22.93
CA LYS A 112 0.58 -1.69 -23.63
C LYS A 112 0.66 -2.36 -25.01
N ARG A 113 1.73 -2.12 -25.79
CA ARG A 113 1.98 -2.81 -27.08
C ARG A 113 2.16 -4.32 -26.89
N ALA A 114 2.77 -4.74 -25.79
CA ALA A 114 2.90 -6.15 -25.42
C ALA A 114 1.58 -6.80 -24.95
N GLY A 115 0.50 -6.02 -24.84
CA GLY A 115 -0.82 -6.52 -24.45
C GLY A 115 -1.05 -6.57 -22.93
N MET A 116 -0.16 -6.01 -22.12
CA MET A 116 -0.36 -5.87 -20.67
C MET A 116 -1.46 -4.82 -20.39
N ARG A 117 -2.00 -4.83 -19.17
CA ARG A 117 -3.09 -3.93 -18.74
C ARG A 117 -2.77 -3.13 -17.48
N TYR A 118 -1.75 -3.52 -16.73
CA TYR A 118 -1.32 -2.83 -15.53
C TYR A 118 0.18 -2.98 -15.29
N LEU A 119 0.73 -2.05 -14.52
CA LEU A 119 2.09 -2.07 -13.98
C LEU A 119 2.01 -2.22 -12.46
N VAL A 120 2.84 -3.09 -11.89
CA VAL A 120 3.23 -3.07 -10.49
C VAL A 120 4.69 -2.65 -10.41
N PHE A 121 4.98 -1.60 -9.65
CA PHE A 121 6.34 -1.09 -9.49
C PHE A 121 6.77 -1.12 -8.03
N THR A 122 8.03 -1.50 -7.77
CA THR A 122 8.62 -1.46 -6.43
C THR A 122 8.86 -0.01 -5.99
N SER A 123 7.91 0.59 -5.27
CA SER A 123 8.06 1.94 -4.72
C SER A 123 9.07 1.97 -3.56
N LYS A 124 9.12 0.87 -2.78
CA LYS A 124 10.16 0.59 -1.78
C LYS A 124 10.34 -0.93 -1.65
N HIS A 125 11.57 -1.42 -1.66
CA HIS A 125 11.88 -2.83 -1.39
C HIS A 125 12.41 -3.03 0.05
N HIS A 126 12.82 -4.26 0.43
CA HIS A 126 13.34 -4.53 1.78
C HIS A 126 14.59 -3.72 2.15
N ASP A 127 15.34 -3.21 1.17
CA ASP A 127 16.49 -2.34 1.40
C ASP A 127 16.12 -0.94 1.88
N GLY A 128 14.82 -0.59 1.87
CA GLY A 128 14.31 0.69 2.38
C GLY A 128 14.45 1.87 1.41
N PHE A 129 15.03 1.68 0.22
CA PHE A 129 15.22 2.79 -0.71
C PHE A 129 13.90 3.16 -1.39
N CYS A 130 13.49 4.43 -1.24
CA CYS A 130 12.24 4.92 -1.82
C CYS A 130 12.47 5.43 -3.25
N MET A 131 11.75 4.86 -4.21
CA MET A 131 11.73 5.32 -5.61
C MET A 131 10.78 6.51 -5.84
N PHE A 132 10.41 7.22 -4.77
CA PHE A 132 9.52 8.37 -4.72
C PHE A 132 10.01 9.41 -3.71
N ASP A 133 9.52 10.64 -3.80
CA ASP A 133 9.86 11.76 -2.90
C ASP A 133 9.18 11.62 -1.52
N SER A 134 9.67 10.69 -0.69
CA SER A 134 9.20 10.55 0.69
C SER A 134 9.61 11.75 1.55
N LYS A 135 8.69 12.23 2.39
CA LYS A 135 8.97 13.29 3.39
C LYS A 135 9.46 12.76 4.73
N LEU A 136 9.58 11.43 4.87
CA LEU A 136 9.89 10.77 6.13
C LEU A 136 11.34 10.24 6.18
N THR A 137 12.06 10.24 5.06
CA THR A 137 13.44 9.76 4.97
C THR A 137 14.18 10.47 3.84
N ASP A 138 15.48 10.69 4.01
CA ASP A 138 16.37 11.17 2.94
C ASP A 138 16.87 10.01 2.04
N TYR A 139 16.55 8.76 2.38
CA TYR A 139 16.96 7.58 1.61
C TYR A 139 16.03 7.33 0.42
N THR A 140 16.04 8.28 -0.53
CA THR A 140 15.13 8.30 -1.68
C THR A 140 15.85 8.61 -2.99
N ILE A 141 15.18 8.33 -4.11
CA ILE A 141 15.65 8.67 -5.45
C ILE A 141 15.85 10.17 -5.68
N MET A 142 15.19 11.02 -4.88
CA MET A 142 15.39 12.48 -4.98
C MET A 142 16.77 12.92 -4.53
N HIS A 143 17.46 12.10 -3.73
CA HIS A 143 18.83 12.34 -3.28
C HIS A 143 19.90 11.60 -4.12
N SER A 144 19.50 10.99 -5.24
CA SER A 144 20.44 10.48 -6.25
C SER A 144 20.77 11.56 -7.28
N PRO A 145 21.80 11.37 -8.13
CA PRO A 145 22.05 12.28 -9.24
C PRO A 145 20.90 12.37 -10.25
N PHE A 146 19.95 11.42 -10.24
CA PHE A 146 18.78 11.45 -11.11
C PHE A 146 17.78 12.55 -10.74
N GLY A 147 17.54 12.77 -9.44
CA GLY A 147 16.74 13.86 -8.91
C GLY A 147 15.28 13.93 -9.40
N ARG A 148 14.72 12.82 -9.90
CA ARG A 148 13.37 12.73 -10.48
C ARG A 148 12.56 11.66 -9.74
N ASP A 149 11.28 11.97 -9.49
CA ASP A 149 10.36 11.05 -8.83
C ASP A 149 9.81 10.03 -9.84
N VAL A 150 10.42 8.84 -9.86
CA VAL A 150 10.08 7.74 -10.78
C VAL A 150 8.66 7.26 -10.58
N VAL A 151 8.21 7.13 -9.33
CA VAL A 151 6.85 6.68 -9.02
C VAL A 151 5.82 7.68 -9.54
N LYS A 152 6.06 8.98 -9.35
CA LYS A 152 5.20 10.03 -9.89
C LYS A 152 5.15 9.98 -11.42
N GLU A 153 6.30 9.86 -12.09
CA GLU A 153 6.34 9.81 -13.55
C GLU A 153 5.62 8.57 -14.12
N LEU A 154 5.76 7.40 -13.48
CA LEU A 154 5.03 6.19 -13.84
C LEU A 154 3.52 6.34 -13.61
N ALA A 155 3.12 6.97 -12.51
CA ALA A 155 1.71 7.23 -12.22
C ALA A 155 1.08 8.15 -13.28
N ASP A 156 1.76 9.26 -13.61
CA ASP A 156 1.32 10.19 -14.63
C ASP A 156 1.22 9.51 -16.01
N ALA A 157 2.20 8.67 -16.37
CA ALA A 157 2.18 7.91 -17.63
C ALA A 157 1.06 6.86 -17.68
N CYS A 158 0.83 6.11 -16.60
CA CYS A 158 -0.26 5.15 -16.49
C CYS A 158 -1.63 5.82 -16.66
N HIS A 159 -1.86 6.93 -15.94
CA HIS A 159 -3.12 7.69 -16.06
C HIS A 159 -3.31 8.26 -17.47
N ALA A 160 -2.26 8.84 -18.06
CA ALA A 160 -2.35 9.42 -19.40
C ALA A 160 -2.64 8.38 -20.50
N MET A 161 -2.35 7.10 -20.26
CA MET A 161 -2.50 6.03 -21.23
C MET A 161 -3.62 5.05 -20.89
N ASP A 162 -4.45 5.32 -19.89
CA ASP A 162 -5.48 4.39 -19.39
C ASP A 162 -4.88 2.99 -19.15
N PHE A 163 -3.92 2.94 -18.23
CA PHE A 163 -3.17 1.75 -17.87
C PHE A 163 -3.20 1.59 -16.35
N GLY A 164 -3.49 0.38 -15.87
CA GLY A 164 -3.59 0.11 -14.43
C GLY A 164 -2.25 0.34 -13.73
N LEU A 165 -2.32 0.82 -12.49
CA LEU A 165 -1.13 1.09 -11.67
C LEU A 165 -1.29 0.44 -10.30
N GLY A 166 -0.23 -0.25 -9.86
CA GLY A 166 -0.07 -0.79 -8.53
C GLY A 166 1.33 -0.52 -8.00
N PHE A 167 1.44 -0.42 -6.68
CA PHE A 167 2.72 -0.27 -6.00
C PHE A 167 2.99 -1.48 -5.12
N TYR A 168 4.16 -2.08 -5.34
CA TYR A 168 4.75 -2.94 -4.34
C TYR A 168 5.44 -2.04 -3.31
N TYR A 169 5.03 -2.19 -2.05
CA TYR A 169 5.67 -1.54 -0.93
C TYR A 169 6.07 -2.56 0.11
N SER A 170 7.35 -2.59 0.44
CA SER A 170 7.86 -3.51 1.45
C SER A 170 7.63 -2.99 2.86
N GLN A 171 6.85 -3.73 3.65
CA GLN A 171 6.78 -3.51 5.10
C GLN A 171 8.12 -3.77 5.79
N PRO A 172 8.94 -4.76 5.40
CA PRO A 172 10.31 -4.86 5.88
C PRO A 172 11.18 -3.71 5.39
N ASP A 173 12.02 -3.21 6.29
CA ASP A 173 12.96 -2.13 6.00
C ASP A 173 14.28 -2.39 6.74
N TRP A 174 15.28 -2.87 6.01
CA TRP A 174 16.59 -3.22 6.56
C TRP A 174 17.52 -2.01 6.70
N HIS A 175 17.10 -0.83 6.25
CA HIS A 175 17.81 0.42 6.42
C HIS A 175 17.32 1.18 7.67
N HIS A 176 16.01 1.18 7.94
CA HIS A 176 15.46 1.89 9.10
C HIS A 176 15.99 1.34 10.44
N PRO A 177 16.52 2.20 11.34
CA PRO A 177 17.15 1.76 12.59
C PRO A 177 16.19 1.06 13.54
N ASP A 178 14.92 1.48 13.58
CA ASP A 178 13.93 0.94 14.53
C ASP A 178 13.21 -0.34 14.03
N TYR A 179 13.37 -0.75 12.76
CA TYR A 179 12.65 -1.90 12.22
C TYR A 179 12.97 -3.21 12.96
N ARG A 180 11.96 -3.84 13.56
CA ARG A 180 12.10 -5.08 14.37
C ARG A 180 13.20 -5.01 15.43
N THR A 181 13.29 -3.87 16.11
CA THR A 181 14.07 -3.65 17.33
C THR A 181 13.14 -3.42 18.52
N ASP A 182 13.68 -3.13 19.70
CA ASP A 182 12.88 -2.74 20.87
C ASP A 182 12.08 -1.45 20.63
N ASN A 183 12.47 -0.62 19.66
CA ASN A 183 11.78 0.62 19.28
C ASN A 183 10.77 0.43 18.13
N HIS A 184 10.38 -0.80 17.79
CA HIS A 184 9.60 -1.08 16.57
C HIS A 184 8.25 -0.35 16.50
N GLU A 185 7.65 0.00 17.64
CA GLU A 185 6.43 0.81 17.68
C GLU A 185 6.60 2.16 16.95
N ARG A 186 7.77 2.80 17.07
CA ARG A 186 8.09 4.03 16.34
C ARG A 186 8.17 3.83 14.83
N TYR A 187 8.59 2.63 14.40
CA TYR A 187 8.58 2.29 12.98
C TYR A 187 7.16 2.08 12.44
N ILE A 188 6.23 1.58 13.27
CA ILE A 188 4.82 1.46 12.88
C ILE A 188 4.20 2.85 12.70
N GLU A 189 4.53 3.81 13.56
CA GLU A 189 4.08 5.21 13.41
C GLU A 189 4.72 5.92 12.18
N TYR A 190 5.90 5.46 11.76
CA TYR A 190 6.59 5.94 10.56
C TYR A 190 5.98 5.42 9.25
N LEU A 191 5.35 4.23 9.26
CA LEU A 191 4.78 3.58 8.08
C LEU A 191 3.50 4.27 7.58
#